data_AF-A0A9W9ZXA0-F1
#
_entry.id   AF-A0A9W9ZXA0-F1
#
_cell.length_a   1.000
_cell.length_b   1.000
_cell.length_c   1.000
_cell.angle_alpha   90.00
_cell.angle_beta   90.00
_cell.angle_gamma   90.00
#
_symmetry.space_group_name_H-M   'P 1'
#
loop_
_entity.id
_entity.type
_entity.pdbx_description
1 polymer ?
#
loop_
_entity_poly.entity_id
_entity_poly.type
_entity_poly.pdbx_seq_one_letter_code
_entity_poly.pdbx_strand_id
1 'polypeptide(L)'
;MGEDRMYQEVDSIDELYKIVEQCLEEYNQTHKTQMNLVIFRYVLEHLVRISRILKQPGGNALLVGVGGSGRQSLSRLAASIADFHVFQPEISKSYGLPEWREDIKVSGDSALNLW
;
A
#
# COMPACT_ATOMS: atom_id res chain seq x y z
N MET A 1 8.38 -12.77 -10.49
CA MET A 1 7.72 -12.02 -11.57
C MET A 1 6.23 -12.18 -11.33
N GLY A 2 5.61 -11.22 -10.61
CA GLY A 2 4.16 -11.24 -10.45
C GLY A 2 3.53 -11.13 -11.83
N GLU A 3 2.60 -12.03 -12.15
CA GLU A 3 1.86 -11.95 -13.41
C GLU A 3 1.32 -10.53 -13.58
N ASP A 4 1.42 -9.98 -14.78
CA ASP A 4 0.87 -8.66 -15.11
C ASP A 4 -0.66 -8.74 -15.03
N ARG A 5 -1.19 -8.64 -13.80
CA ARG A 5 -2.62 -8.71 -13.53
C ARG A 5 -3.24 -7.53 -14.24
N MET A 6 -3.94 -7.76 -15.34
CA MET A 6 -4.58 -6.67 -16.07
C MET A 6 -5.63 -5.99 -15.19
N TYR A 7 -5.79 -4.67 -15.36
CA TYR A 7 -6.89 -3.96 -14.71
C TYR A 7 -8.21 -4.48 -15.29
N GLN A 8 -9.15 -4.82 -14.41
CA GLN A 8 -10.48 -5.28 -14.77
C GLN A 8 -11.52 -4.52 -13.95
N GLU A 9 -12.70 -4.35 -14.54
CA GLU A 9 -13.85 -3.80 -13.83
C GLU A 9 -14.31 -4.77 -12.73
N VAL A 10 -14.89 -4.22 -11.67
CA VAL A 10 -15.44 -5.00 -10.57
C VAL A 10 -16.93 -5.22 -10.85
N ASP A 11 -17.30 -6.46 -11.18
CA ASP A 11 -18.69 -6.82 -11.48
C ASP A 11 -19.55 -7.01 -10.23
N SER A 12 -18.92 -7.39 -9.11
CA SER A 12 -19.59 -7.67 -7.84
C SER A 12 -18.82 -7.14 -6.64
N ILE A 13 -19.50 -6.34 -5.80
CA ILE A 13 -18.94 -5.85 -4.54
C ILE A 13 -18.67 -7.00 -3.57
N ASP A 14 -19.51 -8.05 -3.59
CA ASP A 14 -19.35 -9.21 -2.71
C ASP A 14 -18.13 -10.04 -3.08
N GLU A 15 -17.80 -10.12 -4.38
CA GLU A 15 -16.57 -10.76 -4.83
C GLU A 15 -15.34 -9.92 -4.46
N LEU A 16 -15.41 -8.61 -4.66
CA LEU A 16 -14.35 -7.69 -4.23
C LEU A 16 -14.12 -7.78 -2.72
N TYR A 17 -15.19 -7.89 -1.92
CA TYR A 17 -15.08 -8.07 -0.48
C TYR A 17 -14.24 -9.30 -0.14
N LYS A 18 -14.56 -10.47 -0.73
CA LYS A 18 -13.83 -11.73 -0.49
C LYS A 18 -12.37 -11.64 -0.89
N ILE A 19 -12.09 -11.03 -2.04
CA ILE A 19 -10.72 -10.83 -2.52
C ILE A 19 -9.93 -9.96 -1.54
N VAL A 20 -10.50 -8.84 -1.11
CA VAL A 20 -9.82 -7.92 -0.17
C VAL A 20 -9.62 -8.57 1.21
N GLU A 21 -10.59 -9.36 1.68
CA GLU A 21 -10.47 -10.11 2.93
C GLU A 21 -9.33 -11.13 2.85
N GLN A 22 -9.22 -11.87 1.75
CA GLN A 22 -8.11 -12.78 1.50
C GLN A 22 -6.76 -12.04 1.45
N CYS A 23 -6.68 -10.93 0.72
CA CYS A 23 -5.44 -10.13 0.66
C CYS A 23 -5.03 -9.58 2.04
N LEU A 24 -6.00 -9.22 2.89
CA LEU A 24 -5.73 -8.78 4.26
C LEU A 24 -5.21 -9.94 5.13
N GLU A 25 -5.77 -11.13 4.96
CA GLU A 25 -5.29 -12.33 5.65
C GLU A 25 -3.85 -12.68 5.23
N GLU A 26 -3.57 -12.72 3.93
CA GLU A 26 -2.23 -12.94 3.39
C GLU A 26 -1.22 -11.90 3.90
N TYR A 27 -1.61 -10.62 3.95
CA TYR A 27 -0.80 -9.56 4.55
C TYR A 27 -0.46 -9.87 6.01
N ASN A 28 -1.48 -10.26 6.80
CA ASN A 28 -1.33 -10.55 8.23
C ASN A 28 -0.53 -11.82 8.53
N GLN A 29 -0.47 -12.77 7.61
CA GLN A 29 0.36 -13.98 7.73
C GLN A 29 1.83 -13.71 7.40
N THR A 30 2.11 -12.74 6.53
CA THR A 30 3.46 -12.43 6.03
C THR A 30 4.18 -11.33 6.81
N HIS A 31 3.44 -10.49 7.54
CA HIS A 31 3.99 -9.34 8.27
C HIS A 31 3.93 -9.53 9.79
N LYS A 32 4.99 -9.08 10.48
CA LYS A 32 5.05 -9.12 11.97
C LYS A 32 3.99 -8.24 12.64
N THR A 33 3.63 -7.13 12.01
CA THR A 33 2.63 -6.20 12.52
C THR A 33 1.33 -6.40 11.77
N GLN A 34 0.35 -6.98 12.46
CA GLN A 34 -0.97 -7.24 11.89
C GLN A 34 -1.77 -5.95 11.69
N MET A 35 -2.56 -5.95 10.62
CA MET A 35 -3.48 -4.91 10.23
C MET A 35 -4.91 -5.36 10.54
N ASN A 36 -5.49 -4.78 11.60
CA ASN A 36 -6.86 -5.04 12.02
C ASN A 36 -7.84 -4.09 11.32
N LEU A 37 -8.09 -4.32 10.02
CA LEU A 37 -9.07 -3.56 9.26
C LEU A 37 -10.44 -4.25 9.26
N VAL A 38 -11.49 -3.49 9.55
CA VAL A 38 -12.86 -3.91 9.27
C VAL A 38 -13.16 -3.58 7.82
N ILE A 39 -13.52 -4.57 7.01
CA ILE A 39 -13.84 -4.38 5.59
C ILE A 39 -15.30 -3.95 5.45
N PHE A 40 -15.52 -2.85 4.74
CA PHE A 40 -16.84 -2.33 4.38
C PHE A 40 -16.73 -1.53 3.09
N ARG A 41 -17.86 -1.14 2.49
CA ARG A 41 -17.90 -0.52 1.16
C ARG A 41 -16.92 0.63 0.96
N TYR A 42 -16.78 1.54 1.93
CA TYR A 42 -15.84 2.66 1.84
C TYR A 42 -14.39 2.19 1.71
N VAL A 43 -13.99 1.18 2.48
CA VAL A 43 -12.64 0.58 2.41
C VAL A 43 -12.38 -0.02 1.03
N LEU A 44 -13.35 -0.77 0.50
CA LEU A 44 -13.25 -1.38 -0.83
C LEU A 44 -13.04 -0.32 -1.91
N GLU A 45 -13.87 0.73 -1.92
CA GLU A 45 -13.75 1.82 -2.90
C GLU A 45 -12.41 2.55 -2.81
N HIS A 46 -11.92 2.82 -1.60
CA HIS A 46 -10.65 3.53 -1.42
C HIS A 46 -9.46 2.66 -1.83
N LEU A 47 -9.50 1.38 -1.50
CA LEU A 47 -8.46 0.43 -1.88
C LEU A 47 -8.36 0.32 -3.41
N VAL A 48 -9.48 0.17 -4.11
CA VAL A 48 -9.50 0.12 -5.59
C VAL A 48 -8.95 1.41 -6.21
N ARG A 49 -9.29 2.58 -5.67
CA ARG A 49 -8.74 3.87 -6.14
C ARG A 49 -7.22 3.93 -5.97
N ILE A 50 -6.69 3.50 -4.82
CA ILE A 50 -5.25 3.48 -4.56
C ILE A 50 -4.56 2.48 -5.50
N SER A 51 -5.07 1.25 -5.60
CA SER A 51 -4.51 0.22 -6.49
C SER A 51 -4.47 0.66 -7.96
N ARG A 52 -5.49 1.38 -8.42
CA ARG A 52 -5.51 1.95 -9.78
C ARG A 52 -4.42 3.00 -9.99
N ILE A 53 -4.14 3.84 -8.98
CA ILE A 53 -3.07 4.84 -9.05
C ILE A 53 -1.69 4.16 -9.05
N LEU A 54 -1.48 3.17 -8.18
CA LEU A 54 -0.20 2.45 -8.09
C LEU A 54 0.16 1.69 -9.37
N LYS A 55 -0.83 1.27 -10.16
CA LYS A 55 -0.62 0.64 -11.47
C LYS A 55 -0.15 1.60 -12.56
N GLN A 56 -0.30 2.91 -12.40
CA GLN A 56 0.18 3.86 -13.39
C GLN A 56 1.70 4.03 -13.24
N PRO A 57 2.48 3.99 -14.34
CA PRO A 57 3.90 4.32 -14.30
C PRO A 57 4.10 5.73 -13.70
N GLY A 58 4.87 5.84 -12.62
CA GLY A 58 5.07 7.11 -11.91
C GLY A 58 3.83 7.64 -11.18
N GLY A 59 2.86 6.77 -10.85
CA GLY A 59 1.65 7.13 -10.12
C GLY A 59 1.94 7.71 -8.74
N ASN A 60 1.28 8.82 -8.40
CA ASN A 60 1.40 9.49 -7.10
C ASN A 60 -0.01 9.73 -6.54
N ALA A 61 -0.20 9.51 -5.23
CA ALA A 61 -1.47 9.71 -4.56
C ALA A 61 -1.32 10.62 -3.34
N LEU A 62 -2.20 11.62 -3.23
CA LEU A 62 -2.35 12.43 -2.02
C LEU A 62 -3.65 12.04 -1.31
N LEU A 63 -3.54 11.43 -0.13
CA LEU A 63 -4.69 10.95 0.64
C LEU A 63 -5.09 11.96 1.72
N VAL A 64 -6.06 12.82 1.42
CA VAL A 64 -6.58 13.86 2.36
C VAL A 64 -7.79 13.41 3.17
N GLY A 65 -7.68 13.38 4.51
CA GLY A 65 -8.82 13.19 5.42
C GLY A 65 -8.42 13.20 6.89
N VAL A 66 -9.40 12.93 7.77
CA VAL A 66 -9.19 12.96 9.23
C VAL A 66 -8.26 11.85 9.71
N GLY A 67 -7.51 12.12 10.79
CA GLY A 67 -6.67 11.12 11.45
C GLY A 67 -7.48 9.90 11.88
N GLY A 68 -6.89 8.71 11.77
CA GLY A 68 -7.56 7.44 12.11
C GLY A 68 -8.50 6.88 11.03
N SER A 69 -8.67 7.55 9.88
CA SER A 69 -9.51 7.06 8.77
C SER A 69 -8.96 5.84 8.00
N GLY A 70 -7.86 5.24 8.44
CA GLY A 70 -7.29 4.02 7.85
C GLY A 70 -6.45 4.21 6.59
N ARG A 71 -6.18 5.45 6.14
CA ARG A 71 -5.44 5.75 4.90
C ARG A 71 -4.06 5.11 4.81
N GLN A 72 -3.30 5.13 5.91
CA GLN A 72 -1.98 4.50 5.96
C GLN A 72 -2.10 2.98 5.80
N SER A 73 -3.02 2.35 6.53
CA SER A 73 -3.29 0.92 6.43
C SER A 73 -3.75 0.52 5.02
N LEU A 74 -4.68 1.27 4.42
CA LEU A 74 -5.15 1.01 3.06
C LEU A 74 -4.05 1.18 2.02
N SER A 75 -3.17 2.18 2.18
CA SER A 75 -2.03 2.38 1.29
C SER A 75 -1.04 1.21 1.36
N ARG A 76 -0.77 0.72 2.58
CA ARG A 76 0.09 -0.46 2.80
C ARG A 76 -0.51 -1.73 2.22
N LEU A 77 -1.81 -1.95 2.42
CA LEU A 77 -2.51 -3.09 1.84
C LEU A 77 -2.50 -3.04 0.31
N ALA A 78 -2.78 -1.88 -0.30
CA ALA A 78 -2.72 -1.71 -1.75
C ALA A 78 -1.32 -1.95 -2.31
N ALA A 79 -0.28 -1.47 -1.63
CA ALA A 79 1.11 -1.71 -2.00
C ALA A 79 1.46 -3.21 -1.90
N SER A 80 1.03 -3.90 -0.84
CA SER A 80 1.22 -5.35 -0.71
C SER A 80 0.51 -6.13 -1.81
N ILE A 81 -0.71 -5.73 -2.20
CA ILE A 81 -1.45 -6.34 -3.31
C ILE A 81 -0.72 -6.16 -4.65
N ALA A 82 0.02 -5.05 -4.79
CA ALA A 82 0.84 -4.74 -5.97
C ALA A 82 2.26 -5.31 -5.87
N ASP A 83 2.57 -6.13 -4.86
CA ASP A 83 3.92 -6.64 -4.57
C ASP A 83 4.99 -5.54 -4.43
N PHE A 84 4.58 -4.34 -3.97
CA PHE A 84 5.47 -3.22 -3.76
C PHE A 84 6.06 -3.23 -2.35
N HIS A 85 7.37 -2.99 -2.27
CA HIS A 85 8.03 -2.73 -1.00
C HIS A 85 7.71 -1.31 -0.51
N VAL A 86 7.17 -1.19 0.71
CA VAL A 86 6.83 0.10 1.32
C VAL A 86 7.96 0.58 2.19
N PHE A 87 8.66 1.62 1.73
CA PHE A 87 9.59 2.38 2.55
C PHE A 87 8.84 3.44 3.38
N GLN A 88 9.09 3.48 4.69
CA GLN A 88 8.58 4.54 5.56
C GLN A 88 9.71 5.03 6.48
N PRO A 89 10.11 6.31 6.40
CA PRO A 89 11.02 6.92 7.36
C PRO A 89 10.52 6.83 8.81
N GLU A 90 11.42 6.50 9.73
CA GLU A 90 11.16 6.54 11.17
C GLU A 90 11.53 7.91 11.74
N ILE A 91 10.51 8.72 12.02
CA ILE A 91 10.72 10.07 12.52
C ILE A 91 11.05 10.03 14.01
N SER A 92 12.24 10.54 14.35
CA SER A 92 12.72 10.72 15.73
C SER A 92 12.91 12.20 16.06
N LYS A 93 13.20 12.52 17.32
CA LYS A 93 13.46 13.91 17.75
C LYS A 93 14.68 14.55 17.07
N SER A 94 15.62 13.73 16.62
CA SER A 94 16.84 14.16 15.91
C SER A 94 16.72 14.02 14.39
N TYR A 95 15.56 13.64 13.87
CA TYR A 95 15.37 13.46 12.44
C TYR A 95 15.40 14.81 11.71
N GLY A 96 16.40 15.00 10.86
CA GLY A 96 16.59 16.20 10.06
C GLY A 96 16.92 15.90 8.60
N LEU A 97 17.44 16.92 7.93
CA LEU A 97 17.80 16.83 6.51
C LEU A 97 18.88 15.75 6.22
N PRO A 98 19.91 15.54 7.06
CA PRO A 98 20.90 14.50 6.83
C PRO A 98 20.29 13.09 6.85
N GLU A 99 19.47 12.79 7.84
CA GLU A 99 18.81 11.48 7.99
C GLU A 99 17.84 11.23 6.83
N TRP A 100 17.08 12.26 6.43
CA TRP A 100 16.19 12.18 5.27
C TRP A 100 16.95 11.88 3.97
N ARG A 101 18.13 12.49 3.75
CA ARG A 101 18.92 12.20 2.55
C ARG A 101 19.41 10.75 2.53
N GLU A 102 19.81 10.22 3.68
CA GLU A 102 20.23 8.83 3.79
C GLU A 102 19.06 7.87 3.53
N ASP A 103 17.89 8.15 4.10
CA ASP A 103 16.65 7.40 3.87
C ASP A 103 16.29 7.31 2.38
N ILE A 104 16.34 8.44 1.66
CA ILE A 104 16.05 8.48 0.22
C ILE A 104 17.09 7.71 -0.58
N LYS A 105 18.38 7.80 -0.20
CA LYS A 105 19.45 7.04 -0.86
C LYS A 105 19.24 5.54 -0.68
N VAL A 106 19.00 5.07 0.55
CA VAL A 106 18.73 3.66 0.85
C VAL A 106 17.48 3.15 0.11
N SER A 107 16.41 3.96 0.06
CA SER A 107 15.21 3.62 -0.70
C SER A 107 15.48 3.51 -2.20
N GLY A 108 16.32 4.39 -2.76
CA GLY A 108 16.69 4.38 -4.17
C GLY A 108 17.59 3.20 -4.54
N ASP A 109 18.61 2.92 -3.72
CA ASP A 109 19.53 1.79 -3.93
C ASP A 109 18.80 0.44 -3.80
N SER A 110 17.85 0.33 -2.86
CA SER A 110 16.99 -0.86 -2.74
C SER A 110 16.14 -1.08 -3.99
N ALA A 111 15.66 0.00 -4.61
CA ALA A 111 14.92 -0.09 -5.86
C ALA A 111 15.80 -0.53 -7.03
N LEU A 112 17.08 -0.14 -7.06
CA LEU A 112 18.03 -0.50 -8.13
C LEU A 112 18.56 -1.94 -8.02
N ASN A 113 18.74 -2.48 -6.80
CA ASN A 113 19.24 -3.84 -6.59
C ASN A 113 18.22 -4.96 -6.89
N LEU A 114 16.99 -4.60 -7.28
CA LEU A 114 15.93 -5.52 -7.68
C LEU A 114 15.73 -5.61 -9.21
N TRP A 115 16.58 -4.92 -9.99
CA TRP A 115 16.63 -4.98 -11.46
C TRP A 115 17.94 -5.59 -11.97
#